data_AF-A0A840IPL7-F1
#
_entry.id   AF-A0A840IPL7-F1
#
_cell.length_a   1.000
_cell.length_b   1.000
_cell.length_c   1.000
_cell.angle_alpha   90.00
_cell.angle_beta   90.00
_cell.angle_gamma   90.00
#
_symmetry.space_group_name_H-M   'P 1'
#
loop_
_entity.id
_entity.type
_entity.pdbx_description
1 polymer ?
#
loop_
_entity_poly.entity_id
_entity_poly.type
_entity_poly.pdbx_seq_one_letter_code
_entity_poly.pdbx_strand_id
1 'polypeptide(L)'
;MPSTDPPSRARALGAALRGARLEARLGLPELARRIDVEPRQLADWESGRRVPGIEHVAGLLGALGVTGADKAWILSLAKGAAGPGWLVPGPQADPVHFTTLVAHERAARSITVWAPVLVPDLLQIRDYTRFAGGVAPLRAGELEWEVDQRMGRRDVLFGCRAVPAEMFIGAEALRDHFGDDDVMLRQLRFLADVLVMSRTIDVRIVAGGAAHGGAFTVFRMADSVPVVYCPHHGAAVFLVDDQAVPYSELAGRLRETALSPRDSHHRLTTEADRLSRVLETRRSADDAALTEILERGDRT
;
A
#
# COMPACT_ATOMS: atom_id res chain seq x y z
N MET A 1 -0.16 -27.57 -20.22
CA MET A 1 1.20 -27.59 -19.64
C MET A 1 1.21 -26.63 -18.47
N PRO A 2 1.80 -26.97 -17.31
CA PRO A 2 1.90 -26.00 -16.22
C PRO A 2 2.78 -24.84 -16.69
N SER A 3 2.29 -23.61 -16.48
CA SER A 3 2.98 -22.36 -16.79
C SER A 3 4.39 -22.38 -16.22
N THR A 4 5.40 -22.17 -17.08
CA THR A 4 6.83 -22.14 -16.74
C THR A 4 7.31 -20.79 -16.24
N ASP A 5 6.39 -19.88 -15.90
CA ASP A 5 6.77 -18.64 -15.22
C ASP A 5 7.04 -18.92 -13.72
N PRO A 6 8.21 -18.57 -13.20
CA PRO A 6 8.50 -18.71 -11.78
C PRO A 6 7.56 -17.82 -10.95
N PRO A 7 7.12 -18.30 -9.77
CA PRO A 7 6.20 -17.55 -8.92
C PRO A 7 6.78 -16.18 -8.59
N SER A 8 5.94 -15.14 -8.53
CA SER A 8 6.33 -13.73 -8.38
C SER A 8 7.32 -13.43 -7.24
N ARG A 9 7.39 -14.29 -6.20
CA ARG A 9 8.38 -14.24 -5.12
C ARG A 9 9.81 -14.54 -5.57
N ALA A 10 10.01 -15.42 -6.54
CA ALA A 10 11.31 -15.67 -7.15
C ALA A 10 11.83 -14.41 -7.87
N ARG A 11 10.93 -13.65 -8.51
CA ARG A 11 11.27 -12.35 -9.13
C ARG A 11 11.56 -11.29 -8.07
N ALA A 12 10.81 -11.22 -6.97
CA ALA A 12 11.10 -10.30 -5.87
C ALA A 12 12.46 -10.61 -5.20
N LEU A 13 12.73 -11.89 -4.92
CA LEU A 13 14.03 -12.37 -4.44
C LEU A 13 15.16 -12.03 -5.42
N GLY A 14 14.95 -12.32 -6.70
CA GLY A 14 15.92 -12.02 -7.76
C GLY A 14 16.21 -10.51 -7.89
N ALA A 15 15.16 -9.68 -7.86
CA ALA A 15 15.28 -8.23 -7.90
C ALA A 15 16.03 -7.69 -6.68
N ALA A 16 15.75 -8.22 -5.48
CA ALA A 16 16.45 -7.84 -4.25
C ALA A 16 17.94 -8.21 -4.29
N LEU A 17 18.25 -9.44 -4.73
CA LEU A 17 19.63 -9.90 -4.91
C LEU A 17 20.38 -9.06 -5.96
N ARG A 18 19.72 -8.74 -7.08
CA ARG A 18 20.28 -7.87 -8.12
C ARG A 18 20.50 -6.45 -7.60
N GLY A 19 19.56 -5.90 -6.85
CA GLY A 19 19.67 -4.57 -6.23
C GLY A 19 20.89 -4.49 -5.32
N ALA A 20 20.99 -5.44 -4.39
CA ALA A 20 22.15 -5.54 -3.48
C ALA A 20 23.48 -5.69 -4.24
N ARG A 21 23.51 -6.46 -5.35
CA ARG A 21 24.70 -6.57 -6.19
C ARG A 21 25.09 -5.25 -6.84
N LEU A 22 24.12 -4.51 -7.37
CA LEU A 22 24.36 -3.21 -8.02
C LEU A 22 24.82 -2.15 -7.01
N GLU A 23 24.25 -2.15 -5.81
CA GLU A 23 24.67 -1.27 -4.70
C GLU A 23 26.10 -1.58 -4.25
N ALA A 24 26.45 -2.86 -4.15
CA ALA A 24 27.82 -3.31 -3.88
C ALA A 24 28.78 -3.08 -5.07
N ARG A 25 28.29 -2.56 -6.21
CA ARG A 25 29.04 -2.32 -7.45
C ARG A 25 29.77 -3.55 -7.99
N LEU A 26 29.21 -4.74 -7.78
CA LEU A 26 29.80 -5.98 -8.26
C LEU A 26 29.21 -6.41 -9.62
N GLY A 27 30.10 -6.83 -10.52
CA GLY A 27 29.69 -7.49 -11.76
C GLY A 27 29.11 -8.87 -11.48
N LEU A 28 28.19 -9.32 -12.33
CA LEU A 28 27.56 -10.63 -12.20
C LEU A 28 28.58 -11.79 -12.25
N PRO A 29 29.57 -11.81 -13.17
CA PRO A 29 30.61 -12.84 -13.17
C PRO A 29 31.54 -12.80 -11.95
N GLU A 30 31.72 -11.61 -11.37
CA GLU A 30 32.56 -11.42 -10.18
C GLU A 30 31.86 -11.95 -8.92
N LEU A 31 30.58 -11.64 -8.74
CA LEU A 31 29.80 -12.17 -7.62
C LEU A 31 29.68 -13.70 -7.72
N ALA A 32 29.38 -14.23 -8.91
CA ALA A 32 29.25 -15.67 -9.13
C ALA A 32 30.51 -16.44 -8.68
N ARG A 33 31.70 -15.91 -9.00
CA ARG A 33 32.98 -16.51 -8.59
C ARG A 33 33.20 -16.50 -7.08
N ARG A 34 32.75 -15.44 -6.38
CA ARG A 34 32.91 -15.30 -4.91
C ARG A 34 32.08 -16.31 -4.11
N ILE A 35 31.01 -16.82 -4.70
CA ILE A 35 30.10 -17.78 -4.05
C ILE A 35 30.14 -19.17 -4.70
N ASP A 36 31.12 -19.41 -5.57
CA ASP A 36 31.35 -20.68 -6.27
C ASP A 36 30.12 -21.18 -7.06
N VAL A 37 29.52 -20.31 -7.87
CA VAL A 37 28.42 -20.68 -8.78
C VAL A 37 28.67 -20.21 -10.21
N GLU A 38 28.00 -20.84 -11.15
CA GLU A 38 28.03 -20.43 -12.55
C GLU A 38 27.37 -19.06 -12.75
N PRO A 39 27.94 -18.13 -13.55
CA PRO A 39 27.31 -16.84 -13.84
C PRO A 39 25.90 -16.98 -14.41
N ARG A 40 25.65 -18.00 -15.24
CA ARG A 40 24.31 -18.28 -15.78
C ARG A 40 23.31 -18.62 -14.67
N GLN A 41 23.73 -19.40 -13.67
CA GLN A 41 22.90 -19.77 -12.53
C GLN A 41 22.56 -18.55 -11.67
N LEU A 42 23.53 -17.66 -11.41
CA LEU A 42 23.28 -16.39 -10.72
C LEU A 42 22.34 -15.48 -11.52
N ALA A 43 22.49 -15.42 -12.85
CA ALA A 43 21.59 -14.64 -13.71
C ALA A 43 20.15 -15.16 -13.68
N ASP A 44 19.97 -16.48 -13.63
CA ASP A 44 18.65 -17.10 -13.49
C ASP A 44 18.03 -16.84 -12.10
N TRP A 45 18.85 -16.72 -11.05
CA TRP A 45 18.39 -16.29 -9.73
C TRP A 45 17.96 -14.82 -9.72
N GLU A 46 18.77 -13.91 -10.28
CA GLU A 46 18.46 -12.47 -10.33
C GLU A 46 17.26 -12.14 -11.23
N SER A 47 17.02 -12.92 -12.28
CA SER A 47 15.83 -12.78 -13.11
C SER A 47 14.59 -13.46 -12.51
N GLY A 48 14.76 -14.15 -11.39
CA GLY A 48 13.72 -14.97 -10.76
C GLY A 48 13.38 -16.25 -11.52
N ARG A 49 14.11 -16.62 -12.58
CA ARG A 49 13.88 -17.86 -13.37
C ARG A 49 14.06 -19.12 -12.54
N ARG A 50 14.95 -19.06 -11.54
CA ARG A 50 15.19 -20.14 -10.58
C ARG A 50 15.26 -19.55 -9.19
N VAL A 51 14.74 -20.28 -8.20
CA VAL A 51 14.85 -19.88 -6.80
C VAL A 51 16.17 -20.42 -6.23
N PRO A 52 17.07 -19.56 -5.71
CA PRO A 52 18.23 -20.01 -4.95
C PRO A 52 17.81 -20.64 -3.62
N GLY A 53 18.49 -21.72 -3.22
CA GLY A 53 18.34 -22.27 -1.87
C GLY A 53 18.80 -21.29 -0.80
N ILE A 54 18.29 -21.42 0.42
CA ILE A 54 18.56 -20.47 1.52
C ILE A 54 20.06 -20.30 1.81
N GLU A 55 20.86 -21.36 1.67
CA GLU A 55 22.32 -21.33 1.83
C GLU A 55 23.00 -20.46 0.77
N HIS A 56 22.55 -20.56 -0.49
CA HIS A 56 23.07 -19.71 -1.57
C HIS A 56 22.67 -18.24 -1.37
N VAL A 57 21.46 -17.99 -0.86
CA VAL A 57 21.03 -16.63 -0.52
C VAL A 57 21.86 -16.08 0.63
N ALA A 58 22.11 -16.85 1.68
CA ALA A 58 22.98 -16.43 2.78
C ALA A 58 24.41 -16.14 2.30
N GLY A 59 24.95 -16.99 1.41
CA GLY A 59 26.27 -16.81 0.80
C GLY A 59 26.34 -15.55 -0.08
N LEU A 60 25.33 -15.29 -0.90
CA LEU A 60 25.21 -14.07 -1.70
C LEU A 60 25.21 -12.82 -0.82
N LEU A 61 24.37 -12.79 0.21
CA LEU A 61 24.28 -11.66 1.12
C LEU A 61 25.59 -11.44 1.89
N GLY A 62 26.27 -12.51 2.28
CA GLY A 62 27.60 -12.44 2.88
C GLY A 62 28.63 -11.83 1.94
N ALA A 63 28.69 -12.31 0.69
CA ALA A 63 29.62 -11.79 -0.32
C ALA A 63 29.34 -10.34 -0.74
N LEU A 64 28.08 -9.91 -0.61
CA LEU A 64 27.62 -8.56 -0.89
C LEU A 64 27.73 -7.62 0.32
N GLY A 65 28.06 -8.13 1.51
CA GLY A 65 28.11 -7.33 2.74
C GLY A 65 26.75 -6.84 3.23
N VAL A 66 25.66 -7.47 2.79
CA VAL A 66 24.30 -7.11 3.21
C VAL A 66 24.09 -7.56 4.65
N THR A 67 23.72 -6.63 5.52
CA THR A 67 23.52 -6.87 6.96
C THR A 67 22.19 -6.26 7.43
N GLY A 68 21.88 -6.42 8.72
CA GLY A 68 20.71 -5.79 9.34
C GLY A 68 19.38 -6.19 8.71
N ALA A 69 18.48 -5.20 8.56
CA ALA A 69 17.12 -5.38 8.08
C ALA A 69 17.08 -5.96 6.65
N ASP A 70 17.96 -5.50 5.75
CA ASP A 70 18.00 -5.96 4.36
C ASP A 70 18.36 -7.44 4.26
N LYS A 71 19.30 -7.91 5.08
CA LYS A 71 19.65 -9.33 5.15
C LYS A 71 18.47 -10.17 5.64
N ALA A 72 17.79 -9.72 6.69
CA ALA A 72 16.63 -10.42 7.24
C ALA A 72 15.49 -10.49 6.21
N TRP A 73 15.23 -9.38 5.51
CA TRP A 73 14.25 -9.31 4.43
C TRP A 73 14.57 -10.26 3.29
N ILE A 74 15.79 -10.24 2.74
CA ILE A 74 16.13 -11.09 1.60
C ILE A 74 16.13 -12.58 1.97
N LEU A 75 16.54 -12.93 3.19
CA LEU A 75 16.40 -14.30 3.68
C LEU A 75 14.94 -14.72 3.87
N SER A 76 14.04 -13.80 4.25
CA SER A 76 12.62 -14.11 4.37
C SER A 76 11.97 -14.44 3.01
N LEU A 77 12.38 -13.73 1.94
CA LEU A 77 11.99 -14.03 0.55
C LEU A 77 12.38 -15.45 0.15
N ALA A 78 13.57 -15.89 0.58
CA ALA A 78 14.11 -17.21 0.26
C ALA A 78 13.50 -18.35 1.09
N LYS A 79 13.22 -18.12 2.39
CA LYS A 79 12.59 -19.11 3.28
C LYS A 79 11.16 -19.46 2.86
N GLY A 80 10.42 -18.49 2.34
CA GLY A 80 9.05 -18.68 1.87
C GLY A 80 8.94 -19.24 0.46
N ALA A 81 10.02 -19.42 -0.30
CA ALA A 81 9.93 -19.67 -1.75
C ALA A 81 9.35 -21.03 -2.18
N ALA A 82 9.01 -21.92 -1.25
CA ALA A 82 8.27 -23.15 -1.48
C ALA A 82 6.81 -23.01 -0.96
N GLY A 83 5.92 -22.44 -1.78
CA GLY A 83 4.47 -22.42 -1.53
C GLY A 83 3.75 -21.21 -2.15
N PRO A 84 2.54 -21.38 -2.71
CA PRO A 84 1.72 -20.27 -3.21
C PRO A 84 1.20 -19.42 -2.03
N GLY A 85 1.43 -18.11 -2.07
CA GLY A 85 1.06 -17.16 -1.00
C GLY A 85 2.16 -16.90 0.04
N TRP A 86 2.32 -15.65 0.50
CA TRP A 86 3.31 -15.27 1.54
C TRP A 86 2.63 -14.46 2.64
N LEU A 87 2.73 -14.93 3.89
CA LEU A 87 2.49 -14.12 5.07
C LEU A 87 3.77 -13.36 5.48
N VAL A 88 3.73 -12.03 5.49
CA VAL A 88 4.76 -11.19 6.09
C VAL A 88 4.27 -10.76 7.47
N PRO A 89 4.90 -11.19 8.57
CA PRO A 89 4.51 -10.76 9.91
C PRO A 89 4.96 -9.31 10.15
N GLY A 90 4.22 -8.61 11.01
CA GLY A 90 4.50 -7.23 11.40
C GLY A 90 3.51 -6.23 10.79
N PRO A 91 3.45 -5.00 11.35
CA PRO A 91 2.69 -3.91 10.76
C PRO A 91 3.32 -3.46 9.43
N GLN A 92 2.62 -2.63 8.66
CA GLN A 92 3.11 -2.14 7.37
C GLN A 92 4.44 -1.36 7.45
N ALA A 93 4.78 -0.84 8.63
CA ALA A 93 6.04 -0.16 8.92
C ALA A 93 7.23 -1.11 9.10
N ASP A 94 6.95 -2.39 9.33
CA ASP A 94 7.99 -3.40 9.41
C ASP A 94 8.82 -3.35 8.11
N PRO A 95 10.17 -3.29 8.20
CA PRO A 95 11.02 -3.12 7.02
C PRO A 95 10.76 -4.18 5.93
N VAL A 96 10.44 -5.42 6.32
CA VAL A 96 10.19 -6.53 5.39
C VAL A 96 8.87 -6.29 4.67
N HIS A 97 7.82 -5.95 5.41
CA HIS A 97 6.50 -5.63 4.86
C HIS A 97 6.61 -4.43 3.93
N PHE A 98 7.13 -3.32 4.43
CA PHE A 98 7.24 -2.06 3.71
C PHE A 98 7.99 -2.23 2.37
N THR A 99 9.19 -2.80 2.42
CA THR A 99 10.03 -2.98 1.22
C THR A 99 9.37 -3.91 0.21
N THR A 100 8.71 -4.98 0.67
CA THR A 100 7.97 -5.89 -0.20
C THR A 100 6.82 -5.18 -0.90
N LEU A 101 6.03 -4.41 -0.16
CA LEU A 101 4.91 -3.64 -0.71
C LEU A 101 5.38 -2.63 -1.76
N VAL A 102 6.38 -1.81 -1.42
CA VAL A 102 6.96 -0.79 -2.31
C VAL A 102 7.55 -1.41 -3.59
N ALA A 103 8.18 -2.57 -3.48
CA ALA A 103 8.73 -3.27 -4.64
C ALA A 103 7.63 -3.67 -5.63
N HIS A 104 6.49 -4.18 -5.14
CA HIS A 104 5.36 -4.53 -6.01
C HIS A 104 4.69 -3.29 -6.60
N GLU A 105 4.51 -2.23 -5.81
CA GLU A 105 3.98 -0.95 -6.28
C GLU A 105 4.78 -0.37 -7.44
N ARG A 106 6.11 -0.32 -7.30
CA ARG A 106 7.01 0.23 -8.33
C ARG A 106 7.13 -0.65 -9.57
N ALA A 107 6.94 -1.95 -9.43
CA ALA A 107 7.00 -2.90 -10.54
C ALA A 107 5.64 -3.10 -11.24
N ALA A 108 4.55 -2.61 -10.65
CA ALA A 108 3.22 -2.72 -11.22
C ALA A 108 3.08 -1.84 -12.47
N ARG A 109 2.41 -2.39 -13.48
CA ARG A 109 1.92 -1.67 -14.66
C ARG A 109 0.59 -0.98 -14.39
N SER A 110 -0.23 -1.55 -13.51
CA SER A 110 -1.43 -0.91 -12.98
C SER A 110 -1.75 -1.43 -11.58
N ILE A 111 -2.41 -0.60 -10.79
CA ILE A 111 -2.82 -0.91 -9.42
C ILE A 111 -4.35 -0.88 -9.35
N THR A 112 -4.96 -1.86 -8.69
CA THR A 112 -6.39 -1.81 -8.36
C THR A 112 -6.59 -2.05 -6.88
N VAL A 113 -7.14 -1.07 -6.16
CA VAL A 113 -7.35 -1.14 -4.71
C VAL A 113 -8.82 -1.25 -4.39
N TRP A 114 -9.16 -2.12 -3.44
CA TRP A 114 -10.45 -2.13 -2.74
C TRP A 114 -10.23 -1.80 -1.27
N ALA A 115 -10.83 -0.70 -0.83
CA ALA A 115 -10.79 -0.26 0.55
C ALA A 115 -12.23 -0.07 1.08
N PRO A 116 -12.81 -1.10 1.74
CA PRO A 116 -14.21 -1.08 2.15
C PRO A 116 -14.50 -0.09 3.28
N VAL A 117 -13.59 0.02 4.24
CA VAL A 117 -13.83 0.73 5.53
C VAL A 117 -12.91 1.94 5.71
N LEU A 118 -11.75 1.97 5.06
CA LEU A 118 -10.78 3.06 5.16
C LEU A 118 -10.56 3.69 3.78
N VAL A 119 -10.12 4.94 3.76
CA VAL A 119 -9.56 5.53 2.52
C VAL A 119 -8.28 4.76 2.15
N PRO A 120 -8.06 4.41 0.86
CA PRO A 120 -6.83 3.77 0.39
C PRO A 120 -5.59 4.52 0.87
N ASP A 121 -4.61 3.80 1.42
CA ASP A 121 -3.41 4.35 2.04
C ASP A 121 -2.60 5.29 1.11
N LEU A 122 -2.52 4.97 -0.18
CA LEU A 122 -1.87 5.81 -1.20
C LEU A 122 -2.63 7.13 -1.50
N LEU A 123 -3.88 7.25 -1.06
CA LEU A 123 -4.71 8.45 -1.19
C LEU A 123 -5.03 9.12 0.16
N GLN A 124 -4.37 8.71 1.23
CA GLN A 124 -4.53 9.37 2.53
C GLN A 124 -3.72 10.67 2.60
N ILE A 125 -4.27 11.67 3.27
CA ILE A 125 -3.54 12.84 3.74
C ILE A 125 -2.82 12.51 5.05
N ARG A 126 -1.75 13.26 5.35
CA ARG A 126 -0.89 13.02 6.51
C ARG A 126 -1.68 12.89 7.82
N ASP A 127 -2.62 13.80 8.06
CA ASP A 127 -3.43 13.80 9.28
C ASP A 127 -4.34 12.58 9.35
N TYR A 128 -5.01 12.23 8.25
CA TYR A 128 -5.85 11.02 8.20
C TYR A 128 -5.02 9.76 8.47
N THR A 129 -3.81 9.67 7.93
CA THR A 129 -2.91 8.54 8.18
C THR A 129 -2.53 8.38 9.65
N ARG A 130 -2.36 9.48 10.40
CA ARG A 130 -2.11 9.42 11.85
C ARG A 130 -3.25 8.74 12.59
N PHE A 131 -4.49 9.04 12.22
CA PHE A 131 -5.68 8.47 12.85
C PHE A 131 -5.97 7.03 12.39
N ALA A 132 -5.80 6.74 11.09
CA ALA A 132 -6.03 5.41 10.52
C ALA A 132 -4.99 4.36 10.95
N GLY A 133 -3.84 4.78 11.51
CA GLY A 133 -2.82 3.90 12.09
C GLY A 133 -3.26 3.15 13.35
N GLY A 134 -4.41 3.53 13.93
CA GLY A 134 -4.97 2.90 15.12
C GLY A 134 -4.44 3.47 16.44
N VAL A 135 -5.12 3.10 17.54
CA VAL A 135 -4.87 3.57 18.92
C VAL A 135 -3.75 2.77 19.61
N ALA A 136 -2.95 2.01 18.86
CA ALA A 136 -1.81 1.31 19.45
C ALA A 136 -0.89 2.36 20.09
N PRO A 137 -0.41 2.16 21.33
CA PRO A 137 0.43 3.12 22.03
C PRO A 137 1.84 3.11 21.42
N LEU A 138 1.95 3.58 20.19
CA LEU A 138 3.22 3.92 19.56
C LEU A 138 3.74 5.18 20.24
N ARG A 139 5.05 5.25 20.46
CA ARG A 139 5.67 6.51 20.87
C ARG A 139 5.49 7.52 19.73
N ALA A 140 5.34 8.80 20.07
CA ALA A 140 5.07 9.85 19.07
C ALA A 140 6.08 9.84 17.89
N GLY A 141 7.36 9.53 18.15
CA GLY A 141 8.40 9.41 17.11
C GLY A 141 8.23 8.19 16.19
N GLU A 142 7.69 7.08 16.69
CA GLU A 142 7.42 5.87 15.90
C GLU A 142 6.22 6.10 14.97
N LEU A 143 5.20 6.83 15.44
CA LEU A 143 4.03 7.21 14.63
C LEU A 143 4.42 8.14 13.48
N GLU A 144 5.20 9.20 13.74
CA GLU A 144 5.61 10.13 12.67
C GLU A 144 6.48 9.44 11.62
N TRP A 145 7.37 8.54 12.03
CA TRP A 145 8.13 7.71 11.10
C TRP A 145 7.22 6.85 10.22
N GLU A 146 6.23 6.20 10.81
CA GLU A 146 5.24 5.41 10.07
C GLU A 146 4.46 6.25 9.04
N VAL A 147 4.04 7.43 9.45
CA VAL A 147 3.34 8.39 8.59
C VAL A 147 4.25 8.81 7.44
N ASP A 148 5.53 9.11 7.69
CA ASP A 148 6.50 9.47 6.66
C ASP A 148 6.70 8.35 5.64
N GLN A 149 6.86 7.11 6.11
CA GLN A 149 6.98 5.95 5.23
C GLN A 149 5.74 5.78 4.33
N ARG A 150 4.54 5.93 4.89
CA ARG A 150 3.28 5.88 4.11
C ARG A 150 3.17 7.03 3.12
N MET A 151 3.52 8.26 3.52
CA MET A 151 3.48 9.42 2.63
C MET A 151 4.48 9.29 1.48
N GLY A 152 5.68 8.73 1.73
CA GLY A 152 6.68 8.50 0.69
C GLY A 152 6.25 7.50 -0.40
N ARG A 153 5.28 6.63 -0.12
CA ARG A 153 4.73 5.69 -1.12
C ARG A 153 3.89 6.38 -2.19
N ARG A 154 3.33 7.54 -1.90
CA ARG A 154 2.43 8.27 -2.81
C ARG A 154 3.10 8.64 -4.13
N ASP A 155 4.43 8.70 -4.18
CA ASP A 155 5.21 8.92 -5.40
C ASP A 155 4.90 7.90 -6.50
N VAL A 156 4.43 6.69 -6.16
CA VAL A 156 4.00 5.70 -7.17
C VAL A 156 2.81 6.20 -8.00
N LEU A 157 1.95 7.05 -7.42
CA LEU A 157 0.76 7.57 -8.10
C LEU A 157 0.96 8.98 -8.66
N PHE A 158 1.77 9.81 -7.99
CA PHE A 158 1.90 11.23 -8.31
C PHE A 158 3.26 11.62 -8.91
N GLY A 159 4.24 10.70 -8.95
CA GLY A 159 5.58 10.96 -9.46
C GLY A 159 5.70 10.91 -10.99
N CYS A 160 6.91 11.17 -11.51
CA CYS A 160 7.18 11.19 -12.96
C CYS A 160 6.91 9.86 -13.69
N ARG A 161 6.84 8.75 -12.95
CA ARG A 161 6.50 7.41 -13.46
C ARG A 161 5.22 6.90 -12.81
N ALA A 162 4.22 7.77 -12.70
CA ALA A 162 2.93 7.47 -12.10
C ALA A 162 2.32 6.20 -12.70
N VAL A 163 2.01 5.23 -11.84
CA VAL A 163 1.35 3.99 -12.20
C VAL A 163 -0.16 4.24 -12.27
N PRO A 164 -0.84 3.90 -13.37
CA PRO A 164 -2.29 3.99 -13.45
C PRO A 164 -2.96 3.18 -12.35
N ALA A 165 -3.94 3.77 -11.66
CA ALA A 165 -4.58 3.16 -10.51
C ALA A 165 -6.11 3.32 -10.53
N GLU A 166 -6.80 2.25 -10.17
CA GLU A 166 -8.23 2.24 -9.88
C GLU A 166 -8.44 2.05 -8.38
N MET A 167 -9.13 2.98 -7.74
CA MET A 167 -9.29 3.07 -6.29
C MET A 167 -10.77 2.95 -5.95
N PHE A 168 -11.18 1.74 -5.57
CA PHE A 168 -12.54 1.47 -5.11
C PHE A 168 -12.64 1.73 -3.61
N ILE A 169 -13.52 2.64 -3.22
CA ILE A 169 -13.71 3.06 -1.84
C ILE A 169 -15.14 2.72 -1.42
N GLY A 170 -15.30 1.96 -0.33
CA GLY A 170 -16.62 1.67 0.23
C GLY A 170 -17.28 2.92 0.80
N ALA A 171 -18.61 3.01 0.71
CA ALA A 171 -19.36 4.14 1.26
C ALA A 171 -19.15 4.31 2.78
N GLU A 172 -18.84 3.23 3.48
CA GLU A 172 -18.51 3.20 4.90
C GLU A 172 -17.24 4.00 5.22
N ALA A 173 -16.23 3.97 4.33
CA ALA A 173 -15.00 4.76 4.49
C ALA A 173 -15.22 6.27 4.46
N LEU A 174 -16.36 6.73 3.94
CA LEU A 174 -16.73 8.15 3.94
C LEU A 174 -17.40 8.59 5.25
N ARG A 175 -17.79 7.63 6.11
CA ARG A 175 -18.53 7.87 7.36
C ARG A 175 -17.69 7.63 8.62
N ASP A 176 -16.48 7.09 8.51
CA ASP A 176 -15.62 6.87 9.67
C ASP A 176 -14.70 8.08 9.85
N HIS A 177 -14.88 8.79 10.97
CA HIS A 177 -14.28 10.10 11.20
C HIS A 177 -13.02 10.01 12.08
N PHE A 178 -12.66 8.83 12.58
CA PHE A 178 -11.52 8.57 13.48
C PHE A 178 -11.28 9.62 14.58
N GLY A 179 -12.32 10.33 15.00
CA GLY A 179 -12.29 11.35 16.04
C GLY A 179 -12.06 12.80 15.58
N ASP A 180 -11.89 13.08 14.28
CA ASP A 180 -11.68 14.45 13.78
C ASP A 180 -12.40 14.70 12.43
N ASP A 181 -13.55 15.38 12.52
CA ASP A 181 -14.38 15.76 11.36
C ASP A 181 -13.66 16.76 10.42
N ASP A 182 -12.78 17.61 10.96
CA ASP A 182 -11.99 18.56 10.17
C ASP A 182 -10.96 17.83 9.29
N VAL A 183 -10.34 16.77 9.82
CA VAL A 183 -9.42 15.91 9.06
C VAL A 183 -10.17 15.15 7.97
N MET A 184 -11.33 14.58 8.30
CA MET A 184 -12.14 13.86 7.33
C MET A 184 -12.64 14.78 6.21
N LEU A 185 -13.04 16.01 6.54
CA LEU A 185 -13.40 17.03 5.54
C LEU A 185 -12.25 17.30 4.56
N ARG A 186 -11.02 17.50 5.08
CA ARG A 186 -9.84 17.69 4.23
C ARG A 186 -9.54 16.46 3.36
N GLN A 187 -9.70 15.27 3.92
CA GLN A 187 -9.50 14.01 3.20
C GLN A 187 -10.50 13.85 2.05
N LEU A 188 -11.80 14.15 2.26
CA LEU A 188 -12.82 14.07 1.22
C LEU A 188 -12.59 15.09 0.10
N ARG A 189 -12.23 16.33 0.46
CA ARG A 189 -11.85 17.36 -0.51
C ARG A 189 -10.65 16.91 -1.36
N PHE A 190 -9.61 16.37 -0.72
CA PHE A 190 -8.46 15.82 -1.43
C PHE A 190 -8.86 14.71 -2.42
N LEU A 191 -9.75 13.79 -2.05
CA LEU A 191 -10.23 12.75 -2.98
C LEU A 191 -11.01 13.34 -4.17
N ALA A 192 -11.85 14.34 -3.92
CA ALA A 192 -12.59 15.05 -4.97
C ALA A 192 -11.63 15.76 -5.94
N ASP A 193 -10.58 16.42 -5.41
CA ASP A 193 -9.55 17.07 -6.23
C ASP A 193 -8.78 16.06 -7.08
N VAL A 194 -8.40 14.90 -6.52
CA VAL A 194 -7.70 13.83 -7.27
C VAL A 194 -8.53 13.37 -8.47
N LEU A 195 -9.85 13.21 -8.30
CA LEU A 195 -10.78 12.82 -9.37
C LEU A 195 -10.83 13.81 -10.53
N VAL A 196 -10.65 15.10 -10.24
CA VAL A 196 -10.69 16.17 -11.26
C VAL A 196 -9.33 16.38 -11.91
N MET A 197 -8.25 16.28 -11.12
CA MET A 197 -6.92 16.67 -11.55
C MET A 197 -6.12 15.53 -12.18
N SER A 198 -6.34 14.29 -11.74
CA SER A 198 -5.55 13.15 -12.20
C SER A 198 -6.06 12.59 -13.51
N ARG A 199 -5.14 12.20 -14.40
CA ARG A 199 -5.45 11.45 -15.63
C ARG A 199 -5.17 9.95 -15.50
N THR A 200 -4.52 9.55 -14.42
CA THR A 200 -4.03 8.18 -14.21
C THR A 200 -4.67 7.50 -12.99
N ILE A 201 -5.37 8.26 -12.15
CA ILE A 201 -6.02 7.74 -10.94
C ILE A 201 -7.53 7.87 -11.13
N ASP A 202 -8.22 6.73 -11.12
CA ASP A 202 -9.69 6.65 -11.10
C ASP A 202 -10.15 6.31 -9.69
N VAL A 203 -10.99 7.15 -9.07
CA VAL A 203 -11.53 6.91 -7.73
C VAL A 203 -13.03 6.68 -7.84
N ARG A 204 -13.50 5.51 -7.42
CA ARG A 204 -14.91 5.14 -7.53
C ARG A 204 -15.48 4.69 -6.20
N ILE A 205 -16.64 5.26 -5.85
CA ILE A 205 -17.35 4.91 -4.62
C ILE A 205 -18.22 3.69 -4.87
N VAL A 206 -18.12 2.69 -4.01
CA VAL A 206 -18.96 1.50 -4.03
C VAL A 206 -20.05 1.65 -2.99
N ALA A 207 -21.30 1.61 -3.42
CA ALA A 207 -22.45 1.74 -2.54
C ALA A 207 -22.53 0.57 -1.54
N GLY A 208 -23.03 0.85 -0.33
CA GLY A 208 -23.21 -0.15 0.72
C GLY A 208 -24.13 -1.29 0.30
N GLY A 209 -23.87 -2.51 0.80
CA GLY A 209 -24.59 -3.74 0.47
C GLY A 209 -23.89 -4.64 -0.56
N ALA A 210 -22.87 -4.11 -1.25
CA ALA A 210 -21.98 -4.91 -2.06
C ALA A 210 -20.93 -5.56 -1.12
N ALA A 211 -21.25 -6.74 -0.58
CA ALA A 211 -20.38 -7.48 0.35
C ALA A 211 -19.12 -8.02 -0.36
N HIS A 212 -18.20 -7.12 -0.70
CA HIS A 212 -16.97 -7.43 -1.43
C HIS A 212 -15.81 -7.72 -0.48
N GLY A 213 -15.95 -8.65 0.47
CA GLY A 213 -14.83 -9.17 1.27
C GLY A 213 -13.97 -8.11 2.00
N GLY A 214 -12.76 -8.53 2.43
CA GLY A 214 -11.77 -7.65 3.07
C GLY A 214 -11.03 -6.74 2.08
N ALA A 215 -10.29 -5.76 2.59
CA ALA A 215 -9.45 -4.88 1.77
C ALA A 215 -8.40 -5.69 0.98
N PHE A 216 -8.13 -5.29 -0.26
CA PHE A 216 -7.07 -5.88 -1.07
C PHE A 216 -6.53 -4.90 -2.11
N THR A 217 -5.34 -5.19 -2.63
CA THR A 217 -4.73 -4.48 -3.76
C THR A 217 -4.23 -5.48 -4.79
N VAL A 218 -4.64 -5.34 -6.05
CA VAL A 218 -4.14 -6.12 -7.18
C VAL A 218 -3.05 -5.32 -7.88
N PHE A 219 -1.83 -5.84 -7.87
CA PHE A 219 -0.70 -5.37 -8.67
C PHE A 219 -0.66 -6.16 -9.98
N ARG A 220 -1.01 -5.51 -11.09
CA ARG A 220 -0.85 -6.12 -12.42
C ARG A 220 0.54 -5.81 -12.94
N MET A 221 1.31 -6.86 -13.18
CA MET A 221 2.68 -6.76 -13.69
C MET A 221 2.65 -6.75 -15.23
N ALA A 222 3.73 -6.26 -15.88
CA ALA A 222 3.79 -6.22 -17.34
C ALA A 222 3.76 -7.62 -17.99
N ASP A 223 4.57 -8.55 -17.45
CA ASP A 223 4.83 -9.88 -18.02
C ASP A 223 4.70 -10.99 -16.96
N SER A 224 3.73 -10.90 -16.05
CA SER A 224 3.41 -11.99 -15.11
C SER A 224 1.99 -11.94 -14.59
N VAL A 225 1.60 -13.05 -13.95
CA VAL A 225 0.39 -13.16 -13.15
C VAL A 225 0.33 -12.03 -12.11
N PRO A 226 -0.85 -11.43 -11.88
CA PRO A 226 -1.03 -10.42 -10.85
C PRO A 226 -0.63 -10.91 -9.46
N VAL A 227 -0.19 -9.98 -8.62
CA VAL A 227 0.02 -10.20 -7.19
C VAL A 227 -1.07 -9.48 -6.43
N VAL A 228 -1.65 -10.13 -5.43
CA VAL A 228 -2.66 -9.52 -4.55
C VAL A 228 -2.08 -9.29 -3.18
N TYR A 229 -2.19 -8.08 -2.68
CA TYR A 229 -1.83 -7.71 -1.32
C TYR A 229 -3.10 -7.56 -0.47
N CYS A 230 -3.19 -8.31 0.63
CA CYS A 230 -4.26 -8.21 1.61
C CYS A 230 -3.67 -7.70 2.94
N PRO A 231 -3.94 -6.44 3.32
CA PRO A 231 -3.43 -5.87 4.56
C PRO A 231 -4.17 -6.42 5.78
N HIS A 232 -3.41 -6.71 6.85
CA HIS A 232 -3.91 -6.91 8.21
C HIS A 232 -3.13 -6.03 9.18
N HIS A 233 -3.63 -5.86 10.40
CA HIS A 233 -3.00 -4.99 11.41
C HIS A 233 -1.57 -5.43 11.76
N GLY A 234 -1.33 -6.73 11.92
CA GLY A 234 -0.05 -7.28 12.36
C GLY A 234 0.61 -8.21 11.34
N ALA A 235 0.11 -8.22 10.11
CA ALA A 235 0.68 -8.99 9.03
C ALA A 235 0.18 -8.50 7.67
N ALA A 236 0.80 -8.98 6.60
CA ALA A 236 0.28 -8.91 5.25
C ALA A 236 0.29 -10.26 4.59
N VAL A 237 -0.68 -10.48 3.69
CA VAL A 237 -0.70 -11.64 2.82
C VAL A 237 -0.50 -11.19 1.38
N PHE A 238 0.48 -11.78 0.70
CA PHE A 238 0.70 -11.62 -0.74
C PHE A 238 0.31 -12.90 -1.46
N LEU A 239 -0.79 -12.87 -2.22
CA LEU A 239 -1.32 -13.99 -3.00
C LEU A 239 -0.86 -13.89 -4.46
N VAL A 240 -0.61 -15.04 -5.06
CA VAL A 240 0.02 -15.17 -6.38
C VAL A 240 -0.64 -16.34 -7.12
N ASP A 241 -0.41 -16.44 -8.42
CA ASP A 241 -0.88 -17.57 -9.22
C ASP A 241 -2.40 -17.75 -9.14
N ASP A 242 -2.87 -18.97 -8.88
CA ASP A 242 -4.29 -19.31 -8.77
C ASP A 242 -5.01 -18.57 -7.63
N GLN A 243 -4.29 -18.26 -6.54
CA GLN A 243 -4.84 -17.53 -5.39
C GLN A 243 -5.19 -16.07 -5.72
N ALA A 244 -4.57 -15.50 -6.75
CA ALA A 244 -4.83 -14.12 -7.18
C ALA A 244 -6.07 -13.99 -8.09
N VAL A 245 -6.51 -15.08 -8.71
CA VAL A 245 -7.60 -15.09 -9.69
C VAL A 245 -8.92 -14.58 -9.11
N PRO A 246 -9.40 -15.05 -7.93
CA PRO A 246 -10.67 -14.59 -7.35
C PRO A 246 -10.71 -13.08 -7.09
N TYR A 247 -9.57 -12.47 -6.76
CA TYR A 247 -9.46 -11.03 -6.51
C TYR A 247 -9.47 -10.21 -7.80
N SER A 248 -8.97 -10.77 -8.91
CA SER A 248 -9.11 -10.14 -10.22
C SER A 248 -10.57 -10.11 -10.67
N GLU A 249 -11.33 -11.17 -10.39
CA GLU A 249 -12.78 -11.23 -10.63
C GLU A 249 -13.55 -10.28 -9.70
N LEU A 250 -13.18 -10.21 -8.41
CA LEU A 250 -13.73 -9.23 -7.47
C LEU A 250 -13.48 -7.81 -7.97
N ALA A 251 -12.27 -7.50 -8.43
CA ALA A 251 -11.95 -6.21 -9.05
C ALA A 251 -12.83 -5.95 -10.27
N GLY A 252 -13.12 -6.96 -11.10
CA GLY A 252 -14.09 -6.89 -12.20
C GLY A 252 -15.48 -6.48 -11.72
N ARG A 253 -16.03 -7.18 -10.72
CA ARG A 253 -17.34 -6.87 -10.13
C ARG A 253 -17.39 -5.47 -9.52
N LEU A 254 -16.34 -5.04 -8.84
CA LEU A 254 -16.22 -3.67 -8.34
C LEU A 254 -16.32 -2.64 -9.48
N ARG A 255 -15.77 -2.92 -10.67
CA ARG A 255 -15.92 -2.00 -11.81
C ARG A 255 -17.36 -1.85 -12.25
N GLU A 256 -18.15 -2.91 -12.15
CA GLU A 256 -19.54 -2.97 -12.59
C GLU A 256 -20.50 -2.35 -11.55
N THR A 257 -20.19 -2.50 -10.26
CA THR A 257 -21.07 -2.05 -9.17
C THR A 257 -20.71 -0.67 -8.63
N ALA A 258 -19.48 -0.20 -8.82
CA ALA A 258 -19.08 1.13 -8.36
C ALA A 258 -19.80 2.23 -9.14
N LEU A 259 -20.05 3.35 -8.45
CA LEU A 259 -20.55 4.56 -9.06
C LEU A 259 -19.64 5.05 -10.18
N SER A 260 -20.21 5.74 -11.16
CA SER A 260 -19.43 6.39 -12.21
C SER A 260 -18.45 7.42 -11.59
N PRO A 261 -17.37 7.82 -12.28
CA PRO A 261 -16.46 8.84 -11.77
C PRO A 261 -17.18 10.15 -11.41
N ARG A 262 -18.19 10.53 -12.21
CA ARG A 262 -19.03 11.71 -11.96
C ARG A 262 -19.86 11.56 -10.69
N ASP A 263 -20.53 10.43 -10.53
CA ASP A 263 -21.39 10.19 -9.36
C ASP A 263 -20.57 9.99 -8.08
N SER A 264 -19.38 9.40 -8.22
CA SER A 264 -18.38 9.28 -7.15
C SER A 264 -17.90 10.65 -6.68
N HIS A 265 -17.55 11.54 -7.62
CA HIS A 265 -17.20 12.92 -7.32
C HIS A 265 -18.37 13.65 -6.61
N HIS A 266 -19.58 13.56 -7.16
CA HIS A 266 -20.77 14.15 -6.53
C HIS A 266 -21.02 13.61 -5.12
N ARG A 267 -20.81 12.31 -4.90
CA ARG A 267 -20.95 11.69 -3.58
C ARG A 267 -19.91 12.23 -2.59
N LEU A 268 -18.66 12.37 -3.01
CA LEU A 268 -17.58 12.92 -2.19
C LEU A 268 -17.84 14.39 -1.81
N THR A 269 -18.22 15.24 -2.77
CA THR A 269 -18.50 16.66 -2.49
C THR A 269 -19.73 16.83 -1.60
N THR A 270 -20.77 16.03 -1.81
CA THR A 270 -21.98 16.06 -0.97
C THR A 270 -21.64 15.71 0.49
N GLU A 271 -20.79 14.71 0.70
CA GLU A 271 -20.36 14.31 2.04
C GLU A 271 -19.46 15.38 2.69
N ALA A 272 -18.55 15.97 1.91
CA ALA A 272 -17.72 17.09 2.36
C ALA A 272 -18.57 18.32 2.77
N ASP A 273 -19.58 18.69 1.96
CA ASP A 273 -20.48 19.81 2.26
C ASP A 273 -21.32 19.53 3.52
N ARG A 274 -21.76 18.28 3.70
CA ARG A 274 -22.44 17.85 4.92
C ARG A 274 -21.55 18.08 6.15
N LEU A 275 -20.29 17.67 6.08
CA LEU A 275 -19.33 17.83 7.19
C LEU A 275 -18.98 19.29 7.46
N SER A 276 -18.79 20.12 6.42
CA SER A 276 -18.53 21.55 6.57
C SER A 276 -19.64 22.22 7.39
N ARG A 277 -20.91 21.94 7.07
CA ARG A 277 -22.06 22.50 7.81
C ARG A 277 -22.10 22.06 9.27
N VAL A 278 -21.76 20.80 9.56
CA VAL A 278 -21.70 20.29 10.94
C VAL A 278 -20.62 21.01 11.74
N LEU A 279 -19.43 21.19 11.15
CA LEU A 279 -18.31 21.89 11.78
C LEU A 279 -18.60 23.37 12.02
N GLU A 280 -19.20 24.05 11.04
CA GLU A 280 -19.64 25.46 11.18
C GLU A 280 -20.64 25.63 12.33
N THR A 281 -21.59 24.70 12.44
CA THR A 281 -22.58 24.71 13.53
C THR A 281 -21.91 24.52 14.90
N ARG A 282 -20.93 23.60 15.01
CA ARG A 282 -20.18 23.38 16.26
C ARG A 282 -19.34 24.60 16.66
N ARG A 283 -18.59 25.17 15.71
CA ARG A 283 -17.77 26.38 15.95
C ARG A 283 -18.62 27.56 16.43
N SER A 284 -19.77 27.78 15.79
CA SER A 284 -20.71 28.82 16.21
C SER A 284 -21.25 28.60 17.64
N ALA A 285 -21.55 27.35 18.01
CA ALA A 285 -21.97 27.02 19.37
C ALA A 285 -20.85 27.22 20.41
N ASP A 286 -19.62 26.85 20.06
CA ASP A 286 -18.45 27.04 20.93
C ASP A 286 -18.13 28.53 21.14
N ASP A 287 -18.18 29.34 20.07
CA ASP A 287 -17.99 30.80 20.14
C ASP A 287 -19.07 31.47 20.99
N ALA A 288 -20.33 31.04 20.85
CA ALA A 288 -21.44 31.53 21.67
C ALA A 288 -21.25 31.20 23.16
N ALA A 289 -20.82 29.96 23.46
CA ALA A 289 -20.54 29.54 24.83
C ALA A 289 -19.36 30.30 25.45
N LEU A 290 -18.29 30.54 24.68
CA LEU A 290 -17.14 31.32 25.13
C LEU A 290 -17.53 32.78 25.42
N THR A 291 -18.36 33.36 24.55
CA THR A 291 -18.89 34.72 24.74
C THR A 291 -19.72 34.82 26.03
N GLU A 292 -20.60 33.84 26.29
CA GLU A 292 -21.41 33.82 27.52
C GLU A 292 -20.55 33.69 28.80
N ILE A 293 -19.44 32.92 28.75
CA ILE A 293 -18.49 32.81 29.86
C ILE A 293 -17.79 34.14 30.13
N LEU A 294 -17.33 34.84 29.08
CA LEU A 294 -16.66 36.13 29.21
C LEU A 294 -17.60 37.21 29.76
N GLU A 295 -18.85 37.26 29.28
CA GLU A 295 -19.85 38.22 29.76
C GLU A 295 -20.31 37.98 31.22
N ARG A 296 -20.20 36.74 31.72
CA ARG A 296 -20.46 36.42 33.13
C ARG A 296 -19.27 36.71 34.04
N GLY A 297 -18.04 36.59 33.53
CA GLY A 297 -16.80 36.90 34.27
C GLY A 297 -16.61 38.40 34.53
N ASP A 298 -17.11 39.26 33.65
CA ASP A 298 -17.04 40.74 33.82
C ASP A 298 -18.09 41.31 34.80
N ARG A 299 -18.96 40.47 35.38
CA ARG A 299 -20.02 40.90 36.33
C ARG A 299 -19.72 40.53 37.80
N THR A 300 -18.51 40.09 38.11
CA THR A 300 -18.03 39.77 39.48
C THR A 300 -16.84 40.63 39.86
#